data_AF-A0A957A8E4-F1
#
_entry.id   AF-A0A957A8E4-F1
#
_cell.length_a   1.000
_cell.length_b   1.000
_cell.length_c   1.000
_cell.angle_alpha   90.00
_cell.angle_beta   90.00
_cell.angle_gamma   90.00
#
_symmetry.space_group_name_H-M   'P 1'
#
loop_
_entity.id
_entity.type
_entity.pdbx_description
1 polymer ?
#
loop_
_entity_poly.entity_id
_entity_poly.type
_entity_poly.pdbx_seq_one_letter_code
_entity_poly.pdbx_strand_id
1 'polypeptide(L)'
;MALHMRVLSIGHRMRHRNLDNHTILNAPNIADYDAIVLDLGATFDTVREAAQQSAHYSTNADVPIVNGDSTDGMTGLAEVLQRRRDEIARALDNGATILVFTAPQSRFHGINGLHSFDRFFLLPAPDGVAWDDRTVQGSEGTAVAVVDHDHPFVRVFEVYRRNVQYRAVFNDRAEGVAKAGRVLIRATGGQAVGIDFPVLNGHLVFLPSPKASSAGNFPDQLGAAVMEAMQDQLGRPDEDPPRWANEFAPPGIEDRRNEVQRARADLDQAQAALDEAQKGLREEEYLRDALWAAGDAALLPAALKCGEIIGFRIAR
;
A
#
# COMPACT_ATOMS: atom_id res chain seq x y z
N MET A 1 9.38 23.31 14.80
CA MET A 1 8.88 22.14 15.57
C MET A 1 9.29 20.94 14.75
N ALA A 2 10.26 20.15 15.20
CA ALA A 2 10.61 18.93 14.47
C ALA A 2 9.39 17.99 14.54
N LEU A 3 8.93 17.53 13.38
CA LEU A 3 7.83 16.58 13.32
C LEU A 3 8.37 15.25 13.85
N HIS A 4 7.98 14.87 15.07
CA HIS A 4 8.21 13.53 15.58
C HIS A 4 7.64 12.51 14.60
N MET A 5 8.45 11.51 14.24
CA MET A 5 8.03 10.44 13.32
C MET A 5 6.77 9.74 13.86
N ARG A 6 5.73 9.67 13.03
CA ARG A 6 4.48 8.99 13.37
C ARG A 6 4.38 7.68 12.62
N VAL A 7 4.10 6.60 13.35
CA VAL A 7 3.92 5.26 12.78
C VAL A 7 2.47 4.83 12.92
N LEU A 8 1.87 4.38 11.82
CA LEU A 8 0.54 3.77 11.83
C LEU A 8 0.68 2.25 11.83
N SER A 9 0.08 1.56 12.80
CA SER A 9 -0.03 0.11 12.77
C SER A 9 -1.44 -0.35 12.43
N ILE A 10 -1.55 -1.16 11.37
CA ILE A 10 -2.79 -1.69 10.81
C ILE A 10 -2.82 -3.21 11.00
N GLY A 11 -3.78 -3.68 11.79
CA GLY A 11 -3.99 -5.11 12.02
C GLY A 11 -2.98 -5.76 12.98
N HIS A 12 -1.92 -5.06 13.39
CA HIS A 12 -0.91 -5.57 14.32
C HIS A 12 -0.76 -4.68 15.57
N ARG A 13 -1.40 -5.02 16.68
CA ARG A 13 -1.36 -4.14 17.87
C ARG A 13 0.04 -4.11 18.50
N MET A 14 0.62 -2.93 18.58
CA MET A 14 1.92 -2.67 19.23
C MET A 14 1.79 -1.53 20.24
N ARG A 15 2.74 -1.43 21.17
CA ARG A 15 2.74 -0.40 22.20
C ARG A 15 3.96 0.49 22.05
N HIS A 16 3.73 1.72 21.64
CA HIS A 16 4.74 2.79 21.63
C HIS A 16 4.04 4.15 21.60
N ARG A 17 4.65 5.19 22.19
CA ARG A 17 4.03 6.53 22.31
C ARG A 17 3.77 7.22 20.96
N ASN A 18 4.53 6.86 19.94
CA ASN A 18 4.47 7.45 18.60
C ASN A 18 3.78 6.53 17.58
N LEU A 19 3.09 5.49 18.07
CA LEU A 19 2.47 4.46 17.25
C LEU A 19 0.97 4.45 17.47
N ASP A 20 0.24 4.74 16.40
CA ASP A 20 -1.23 4.73 16.39
C ASP A 20 -1.71 3.36 15.91
N ASN A 21 -2.60 2.71 16.65
CA ASN A 21 -3.12 1.38 16.30
C ASN A 21 -4.54 1.47 15.74
N HIS A 22 -4.72 1.04 14.50
CA HIS A 22 -5.99 1.08 13.80
C HIS A 22 -6.27 -0.20 13.01
N THR A 23 -7.49 -0.32 12.51
CA THR A 23 -7.80 -1.23 11.40
C THR A 23 -7.70 -0.46 10.10
N ILE A 24 -7.64 -1.17 8.97
CA ILE A 24 -7.64 -0.53 7.65
C ILE A 24 -8.91 0.31 7.41
N LEU A 25 -10.00 -0.03 8.09
CA LEU A 25 -11.30 0.60 7.93
C LEU A 25 -11.40 1.92 8.72
N ASN A 26 -10.83 1.98 9.92
CA ASN A 26 -10.99 3.11 10.84
C ASN A 26 -9.75 4.00 11.02
N ALA A 27 -8.65 3.71 10.31
CA ALA A 27 -7.45 4.55 10.35
C ALA A 27 -7.77 6.00 9.93
N PRO A 28 -7.05 7.01 10.45
CA PRO A 28 -6.99 8.34 9.83
C PRO A 28 -6.46 8.25 8.38
N ASN A 29 -6.25 9.37 7.71
CA ASN A 29 -5.60 9.37 6.40
C ASN A 29 -4.22 8.71 6.50
N ILE A 30 -4.01 7.58 5.82
CA ILE A 30 -2.77 6.79 5.92
C ILE A 30 -1.56 7.60 5.39
N ALA A 31 -1.79 8.49 4.42
CA ALA A 31 -0.74 9.31 3.83
C ALA A 31 -0.16 10.38 4.76
N ASP A 32 -0.77 10.62 5.93
CA ASP A 32 -0.27 11.57 6.93
C ASP A 32 0.82 10.97 7.85
N TYR A 33 1.14 9.67 7.68
CA TYR A 33 2.13 8.96 8.48
C TYR A 33 3.45 8.79 7.73
N ASP A 34 4.55 8.84 8.45
CA ASP A 34 5.90 8.66 7.90
C ASP A 34 6.22 7.19 7.63
N ALA A 35 5.59 6.29 8.38
CA ALA A 35 5.84 4.87 8.34
C ALA A 35 4.58 4.08 8.73
N ILE A 36 4.44 2.90 8.15
CA ILE A 36 3.26 2.05 8.31
C ILE A 36 3.70 0.62 8.66
N VAL A 37 3.00 -0.02 9.59
CA VAL A 37 3.09 -1.46 9.81
C VAL A 37 1.77 -2.08 9.39
N LEU A 38 1.83 -3.09 8.54
CA LEU A 38 0.66 -3.73 7.95
C LEU A 38 0.73 -5.25 8.15
N ASP A 39 -0.25 -5.81 8.86
CA ASP A 39 -0.44 -7.25 8.92
C ASP A 39 -1.46 -7.67 7.85
N LEU A 40 -1.00 -8.33 6.79
CA LEU A 40 -1.87 -8.72 5.67
C LEU A 40 -2.93 -9.73 6.09
N GLY A 41 -2.61 -10.63 7.03
CA GLY A 41 -3.54 -11.64 7.52
C GLY A 41 -4.69 -10.98 8.28
N ALA A 42 -4.35 -10.20 9.31
CA ALA A 42 -5.33 -9.52 10.15
C ALA A 42 -6.16 -8.48 9.38
N THR A 43 -5.53 -7.77 8.44
CA THR A 43 -6.21 -6.80 7.58
C THR A 43 -7.23 -7.48 6.68
N PHE A 44 -6.84 -8.57 6.02
CA PHE A 44 -7.74 -9.34 5.17
C PHE A 44 -8.91 -9.93 5.95
N ASP A 45 -8.67 -10.47 7.14
CA ASP A 45 -9.71 -11.01 8.01
C ASP A 45 -10.70 -9.91 8.45
N THR A 46 -10.20 -8.71 8.81
CA THR A 46 -11.05 -7.55 9.15
C THR A 46 -11.98 -7.16 7.98
N VAL A 47 -11.44 -7.10 6.76
CA VAL A 47 -12.23 -6.76 5.56
C VAL A 47 -13.27 -7.83 5.27
N ARG A 48 -12.90 -9.11 5.42
CA ARG A 48 -13.82 -10.23 5.24
C ARG A 48 -14.96 -10.18 6.27
N GLU A 49 -14.66 -9.90 7.53
CA GLU A 49 -15.65 -9.77 8.61
C GLU A 49 -16.63 -8.62 8.32
N ALA A 50 -16.12 -7.48 7.84
CA ALA A 50 -16.95 -6.35 7.42
C ALA A 50 -17.87 -6.71 6.25
N ALA A 51 -17.33 -7.40 5.24
CA ALA A 51 -18.08 -7.81 4.06
C ALA A 51 -19.18 -8.84 4.39
N GLN A 52 -18.89 -9.78 5.29
CA GLN A 52 -19.82 -10.81 5.75
C GLN A 52 -20.80 -10.30 6.81
N GLN A 53 -20.69 -9.03 7.24
CA GLN A 53 -21.49 -8.43 8.29
C GLN A 53 -21.42 -9.19 9.62
N SER A 54 -20.32 -9.90 9.88
CA SER A 54 -20.11 -10.62 11.14
C SER A 54 -19.63 -9.69 12.26
N ALA A 55 -19.16 -8.49 11.92
CA ALA A 55 -18.81 -7.43 12.84
C ALA A 55 -19.17 -6.05 12.25
N HIS A 56 -19.47 -5.09 13.11
CA HIS A 56 -19.75 -3.71 12.72
C HIS A 56 -18.46 -2.89 12.75
N TYR A 57 -18.25 -2.10 11.69
CA TYR A 57 -17.13 -1.18 11.58
C TYR A 57 -17.62 0.21 11.21
N SER A 58 -16.87 1.20 11.67
CA SER A 58 -17.05 2.59 11.28
C SER A 58 -15.71 3.16 10.82
N THR A 59 -15.77 4.21 10.01
CA THR A 59 -14.61 5.01 9.64
C THR A 59 -14.06 5.77 10.86
N ASN A 60 -12.94 6.48 10.67
CA ASN A 60 -12.37 7.33 11.73
C ASN A 60 -13.32 8.45 12.20
N ALA A 61 -14.22 8.90 11.32
CA ALA A 61 -15.22 9.93 11.61
C ALA A 61 -16.55 9.32 12.11
N ASP A 62 -16.52 8.11 12.65
CA ASP A 62 -17.68 7.36 13.18
C ASP A 62 -18.80 7.08 12.15
N VAL A 63 -18.53 7.24 10.85
CA VAL A 63 -19.49 6.88 9.78
C VAL A 63 -19.53 5.36 9.62
N PRO A 64 -20.70 4.69 9.74
CA PRO A 64 -20.84 3.26 9.54
C PRO A 64 -20.38 2.79 8.16
N ILE A 65 -19.72 1.63 8.12
CA ILE A 65 -19.28 0.98 6.88
C ILE A 65 -20.21 -0.18 6.55
N VAL A 66 -20.70 -0.21 5.32
CA VAL A 66 -21.61 -1.25 4.83
C VAL A 66 -21.05 -1.93 3.58
N ASN A 67 -21.33 -3.21 3.40
CA ASN A 67 -21.00 -3.94 2.18
C ASN A 67 -22.07 -3.68 1.09
N GLY A 68 -22.04 -2.49 0.50
CA GLY A 68 -22.98 -2.02 -0.50
C GLY A 68 -22.60 -0.62 -0.98
N ASP A 69 -23.50 0.03 -1.71
CA ASP A 69 -23.30 1.39 -2.17
C ASP A 69 -23.30 2.38 -1.01
N SER A 70 -22.51 3.45 -1.14
CA SER A 70 -22.52 4.58 -0.21
C SER A 70 -23.86 5.30 -0.27
N THR A 71 -24.41 5.69 0.88
CA THR A 71 -25.65 6.46 1.01
C THR A 71 -25.47 7.57 2.04
N ASP A 72 -26.44 8.48 2.17
CA ASP A 72 -26.39 9.50 3.21
C ASP A 72 -26.21 8.87 4.61
N GLY A 73 -25.09 9.19 5.26
CA GLY A 73 -24.73 8.68 6.59
C GLY A 73 -24.10 7.29 6.64
N MET A 74 -23.79 6.64 5.51
CA MET A 74 -23.06 5.36 5.47
C MET A 74 -22.04 5.36 4.33
N THR A 75 -20.93 4.66 4.51
CA THR A 75 -19.91 4.51 3.45
C THR A 75 -19.79 3.06 3.00
N GLY A 76 -19.75 2.85 1.69
CA GLY A 76 -19.53 1.56 1.06
C GLY A 76 -18.12 1.02 1.31
N LEU A 77 -18.02 -0.27 1.63
CA LEU A 77 -16.75 -0.95 1.91
C LEU A 77 -15.77 -0.86 0.73
N ALA A 78 -16.24 -1.03 -0.51
CA ALA A 78 -15.39 -0.93 -1.70
C ALA A 78 -14.77 0.47 -1.85
N GLU A 79 -15.55 1.53 -1.60
CA GLU A 79 -15.07 2.91 -1.66
C GLU A 79 -13.98 3.15 -0.60
N VAL A 80 -14.18 2.68 0.64
CA VAL A 80 -13.14 2.76 1.69
C VAL A 80 -11.86 2.07 1.23
N LEU A 81 -11.95 0.84 0.70
CA LEU A 81 -10.77 0.07 0.30
C LEU A 81 -10.01 0.69 -0.87
N GLN A 82 -10.71 1.22 -1.87
CA GLN A 82 -10.09 1.96 -2.97
C GLN A 82 -9.37 3.20 -2.43
N ARG A 83 -10.04 4.00 -1.58
CA ARG A 83 -9.42 5.15 -0.94
C ARG A 83 -8.17 4.76 -0.14
N ARG A 84 -8.19 3.65 0.62
CA ARG A 84 -7.00 3.18 1.37
C ARG A 84 -5.85 2.78 0.47
N ARG A 85 -6.13 2.14 -0.65
CA ARG A 85 -5.10 1.81 -1.65
C ARG A 85 -4.44 3.09 -2.18
N ASP A 86 -5.24 4.12 -2.49
CA ASP A 86 -4.72 5.40 -2.98
C ASP A 86 -3.94 6.16 -1.90
N GLU A 87 -4.35 6.07 -0.64
CA GLU A 87 -3.60 6.65 0.49
C GLU A 87 -2.26 5.93 0.71
N ILE A 88 -2.21 4.60 0.60
CA ILE A 88 -0.97 3.81 0.70
C ILE A 88 -0.02 4.16 -0.45
N ALA A 89 -0.53 4.26 -1.68
CA ALA A 89 0.27 4.67 -2.83
C ALA A 89 0.86 6.07 -2.62
N ARG A 90 0.06 7.03 -2.14
CA ARG A 90 0.53 8.39 -1.80
C ARG A 90 1.56 8.39 -0.67
N ALA A 91 1.40 7.54 0.36
CA ALA A 91 2.38 7.42 1.43
C ALA A 91 3.74 6.96 0.88
N LEU A 92 3.75 5.93 0.03
CA LEU A 92 4.97 5.43 -0.63
C LEU A 92 5.58 6.48 -1.58
N ASP A 93 4.75 7.21 -2.33
CA ASP A 93 5.23 8.31 -3.17
C ASP A 93 5.85 9.47 -2.37
N ASN A 94 5.38 9.68 -1.13
CA ASN A 94 5.99 10.62 -0.19
C ASN A 94 7.25 10.07 0.52
N GLY A 95 7.68 8.84 0.18
CA GLY A 95 8.88 8.21 0.75
C GLY A 95 8.65 7.43 2.04
N ALA A 96 7.40 7.07 2.35
CA ALA A 96 7.11 6.25 3.53
C ALA A 96 7.72 4.85 3.41
N THR A 97 8.05 4.26 4.56
CA THR A 97 8.40 2.84 4.66
C THR A 97 7.22 2.05 5.23
N ILE A 98 6.86 0.95 4.57
CA ILE A 98 5.81 0.05 5.03
C ILE A 98 6.43 -1.30 5.41
N LEU A 99 6.39 -1.62 6.69
CA LEU A 99 6.70 -2.95 7.20
C LEU A 99 5.46 -3.84 7.02
N VAL A 100 5.60 -4.94 6.30
CA VAL A 100 4.52 -5.86 6.00
C VAL A 100 4.78 -7.20 6.67
N PHE A 101 3.88 -7.63 7.55
CA PHE A 101 3.85 -9.01 8.04
C PHE A 101 3.17 -9.89 7.00
N THR A 102 3.97 -10.76 6.39
CA THR A 102 3.60 -11.49 5.18
C THR A 102 2.67 -12.65 5.49
N ALA A 103 1.65 -12.83 4.65
CA ALA A 103 0.74 -13.96 4.70
C ALA A 103 0.60 -14.59 3.30
N PRO A 104 0.26 -15.89 3.19
CA PRO A 104 0.10 -16.55 1.89
C PRO A 104 -1.04 -15.90 1.10
N GLN A 105 -0.94 -15.88 -0.23
CA GLN A 105 -1.96 -15.28 -1.06
C GLN A 105 -3.34 -15.92 -0.81
N SER A 106 -4.38 -15.09 -0.79
CA SER A 106 -5.77 -15.52 -0.60
C SER A 106 -6.68 -14.52 -1.28
N ARG A 107 -7.79 -15.01 -1.85
CA ARG A 107 -8.78 -14.20 -2.57
C ARG A 107 -10.14 -14.30 -1.92
N PHE A 108 -10.88 -13.21 -1.97
CA PHE A 108 -12.24 -13.10 -1.47
C PHE A 108 -13.12 -12.36 -2.48
N HIS A 109 -14.29 -12.92 -2.76
CA HIS A 109 -15.24 -12.44 -3.78
C HIS A 109 -16.56 -11.94 -3.18
N GLY A 110 -16.55 -11.49 -1.93
CA GLY A 110 -17.77 -11.07 -1.23
C GLY A 110 -17.92 -9.57 -1.00
N ILE A 111 -17.17 -8.72 -1.71
CA ILE A 111 -17.23 -7.26 -1.55
C ILE A 111 -18.03 -6.66 -2.70
N ASN A 112 -19.17 -6.04 -2.39
CA ASN A 112 -20.01 -5.38 -3.39
C ASN A 112 -19.28 -4.17 -3.98
N GLY A 113 -19.29 -4.06 -5.32
CA GLY A 113 -18.54 -3.01 -6.03
C GLY A 113 -17.05 -3.31 -6.27
N LEU A 114 -16.54 -4.48 -5.84
CA LEU A 114 -15.15 -4.88 -6.06
C LEU A 114 -15.06 -6.33 -6.55
N HIS A 115 -14.66 -6.54 -7.81
CA HIS A 115 -14.66 -7.86 -8.47
C HIS A 115 -13.77 -8.91 -7.80
N SER A 116 -12.62 -8.50 -7.27
CA SER A 116 -11.72 -9.38 -6.54
C SER A 116 -10.92 -8.60 -5.52
N PHE A 117 -10.93 -9.09 -4.28
CA PHE A 117 -10.06 -8.61 -3.22
C PHE A 117 -9.10 -9.73 -2.83
N ASP A 118 -7.80 -9.45 -2.88
CA ASP A 118 -6.76 -10.35 -2.41
C ASP A 118 -5.94 -9.71 -1.29
N ARG A 119 -5.06 -10.49 -0.65
CA ARG A 119 -4.29 -10.01 0.51
C ARG A 119 -3.33 -8.88 0.20
N PHE A 120 -2.90 -8.76 -1.05
CA PHE A 120 -1.95 -7.75 -1.50
C PHE A 120 -2.64 -6.58 -2.21
N PHE A 121 -3.97 -6.58 -2.29
CA PHE A 121 -4.78 -5.55 -2.95
C PHE A 121 -4.39 -4.11 -2.59
N LEU A 122 -4.02 -3.87 -1.33
CA LEU A 122 -3.67 -2.55 -0.81
C LEU A 122 -2.26 -2.09 -1.21
N LEU A 123 -1.38 -3.01 -1.61
CA LEU A 123 0.03 -2.74 -1.83
C LEU A 123 0.31 -2.51 -3.33
N PRO A 124 0.88 -1.35 -3.71
CA PRO A 124 1.48 -1.18 -5.02
C PRO A 124 2.61 -2.21 -5.21
N ALA A 125 2.78 -2.73 -6.43
CA ALA A 125 3.90 -3.60 -6.76
C ALA A 125 5.02 -2.78 -7.40
N PRO A 126 6.30 -3.12 -7.17
CA PRO A 126 7.40 -2.52 -7.92
C PRO A 126 7.34 -2.90 -9.41
N ASP A 127 8.03 -2.13 -10.24
CA ASP A 127 8.07 -2.36 -11.68
C ASP A 127 8.52 -3.79 -12.02
N GLY A 128 7.73 -4.46 -12.86
CA GLY A 128 7.99 -5.84 -13.28
C GLY A 128 7.62 -6.91 -12.24
N VAL A 129 7.04 -6.54 -11.10
CA VAL A 129 6.51 -7.47 -10.09
C VAL A 129 4.99 -7.43 -10.09
N ALA A 130 4.37 -8.61 -9.93
CA ALA A 130 2.96 -8.74 -9.62
C ALA A 130 2.81 -9.55 -8.32
N TRP A 131 1.89 -9.14 -7.44
CA TRP A 131 1.59 -9.86 -6.21
C TRP A 131 0.69 -11.07 -6.48
N ASP A 132 1.20 -12.05 -7.21
CA ASP A 132 0.51 -13.27 -7.57
C ASP A 132 1.21 -14.52 -6.99
N ASP A 133 0.65 -15.69 -7.27
CA ASP A 133 1.17 -16.98 -6.80
C ASP A 133 2.54 -17.35 -7.42
N ARG A 134 3.02 -16.59 -8.43
CA ARG A 134 4.36 -16.78 -9.02
C ARG A 134 5.41 -16.04 -8.22
N THR A 135 5.04 -14.92 -7.62
CA THR A 135 5.90 -14.08 -6.77
C THR A 135 5.85 -14.52 -5.31
N VAL A 136 4.64 -14.71 -4.74
CA VAL A 136 4.44 -15.08 -3.34
C VAL A 136 3.75 -16.42 -3.27
N GLN A 137 4.42 -17.41 -2.67
CA GLN A 137 3.94 -18.77 -2.57
C GLN A 137 3.60 -19.12 -1.13
N GLY A 138 2.51 -19.87 -0.92
CA GLY A 138 2.23 -20.47 0.37
C GLY A 138 3.29 -21.50 0.75
N SER A 139 3.85 -21.36 1.95
CA SER A 139 4.85 -22.26 2.51
C SER A 139 4.86 -22.08 4.02
N GLU A 140 5.20 -23.09 4.82
CA GLU A 140 5.17 -22.96 6.27
C GLU A 140 6.44 -23.49 6.93
N GLY A 141 6.92 -22.76 7.94
CA GLY A 141 8.00 -23.26 8.80
C GLY A 141 8.42 -22.27 9.87
N THR A 142 9.39 -22.69 10.67
CA THR A 142 9.89 -21.94 11.84
C THR A 142 11.39 -21.72 11.82
N ALA A 143 12.11 -22.36 10.90
CA ALA A 143 13.56 -22.27 10.78
C ALA A 143 13.94 -21.29 9.67
N VAL A 144 14.55 -20.18 10.06
CA VAL A 144 15.00 -19.11 9.16
C VAL A 144 16.36 -18.58 9.60
N ALA A 145 17.10 -18.00 8.65
CA ALA A 145 18.39 -17.38 8.84
C ALA A 145 18.41 -15.99 8.19
N VAL A 146 18.98 -15.02 8.89
CA VAL A 146 19.27 -13.69 8.33
C VAL A 146 20.44 -13.84 7.35
N VAL A 147 20.32 -13.24 6.18
CA VAL A 147 21.37 -13.22 5.15
C VAL A 147 21.95 -11.83 4.90
N ASP A 148 21.23 -10.79 5.32
CA ASP A 148 21.65 -9.39 5.24
C ASP A 148 21.54 -8.76 6.62
N HIS A 149 22.63 -8.82 7.38
CA HIS A 149 22.66 -8.40 8.78
C HIS A 149 22.62 -6.88 8.97
N ASP A 150 22.95 -6.11 7.93
CA ASP A 150 23.07 -4.65 8.02
C ASP A 150 21.73 -3.95 7.81
N HIS A 151 20.71 -4.67 7.35
CA HIS A 151 19.40 -4.08 7.08
C HIS A 151 18.67 -3.69 8.39
N PRO A 152 18.13 -2.46 8.53
CA PRO A 152 17.55 -1.97 9.79
C PRO A 152 16.51 -2.91 10.40
N PHE A 153 15.63 -3.48 9.57
CA PHE A 153 14.54 -4.36 9.98
C PHE A 153 14.96 -5.74 10.48
N VAL A 154 16.23 -6.13 10.38
CA VAL A 154 16.72 -7.35 11.05
C VAL A 154 16.52 -7.25 12.56
N ARG A 155 16.68 -6.07 13.17
CA ARG A 155 16.45 -5.90 14.62
C ARG A 155 15.01 -6.20 15.01
N VAL A 156 14.04 -5.81 14.17
CA VAL A 156 12.62 -6.09 14.37
C VAL A 156 12.40 -7.59 14.39
N PHE A 157 12.97 -8.29 13.41
CA PHE A 157 12.91 -9.75 13.34
C PHE A 157 13.56 -10.43 14.56
N GLU A 158 14.71 -9.95 15.03
CA GLU A 158 15.43 -10.54 16.16
C GLU A 158 14.63 -10.50 17.47
N VAL A 159 13.73 -9.51 17.67
CA VAL A 159 12.82 -9.46 18.82
C VAL A 159 11.96 -10.72 18.92
N TYR A 160 11.51 -11.26 17.77
CA TYR A 160 10.57 -12.38 17.73
C TYR A 160 11.11 -13.62 17.03
N ARG A 161 12.41 -13.65 16.72
CA ARG A 161 13.07 -14.76 16.01
C ARG A 161 12.79 -16.13 16.63
N ARG A 162 12.73 -16.23 17.96
CA ARG A 162 12.42 -17.49 18.67
C ARG A 162 10.96 -17.95 18.47
N ASN A 163 10.08 -17.03 18.12
CA ASN A 163 8.65 -17.25 17.92
C ASN A 163 8.24 -17.03 16.46
N VAL A 164 9.17 -17.12 15.51
CA VAL A 164 8.84 -16.95 14.08
C VAL A 164 8.01 -18.12 13.56
N GLN A 165 7.02 -17.81 12.72
CA GLN A 165 6.35 -18.77 11.84
C GLN A 165 6.13 -18.08 10.49
N TYR A 166 6.92 -18.43 9.49
CA TYR A 166 6.64 -17.97 8.14
C TYR A 166 5.50 -18.80 7.56
N ARG A 167 4.63 -18.14 6.79
CA ARG A 167 3.46 -18.75 6.11
C ARG A 167 3.45 -18.50 4.60
N ALA A 168 4.46 -17.76 4.13
CA ALA A 168 4.67 -17.46 2.74
C ALA A 168 6.17 -17.37 2.46
N VAL A 169 6.55 -17.62 1.22
CA VAL A 169 7.90 -17.43 0.69
C VAL A 169 7.83 -16.64 -0.60
N PHE A 170 8.87 -15.86 -0.89
CA PHE A 170 9.04 -15.16 -2.15
C PHE A 170 9.86 -16.01 -3.12
N ASN A 171 9.40 -16.06 -4.36
CA ASN A 171 10.17 -16.60 -5.47
C ASN A 171 11.16 -15.52 -5.95
N ASP A 172 12.32 -15.46 -5.29
CA ASP A 172 13.40 -14.53 -5.60
C ASP A 172 14.12 -14.82 -6.94
N ARG A 173 13.69 -15.87 -7.66
CA ARG A 173 14.14 -16.16 -9.03
C ARG A 173 13.21 -15.58 -10.09
N ALA A 174 12.02 -15.12 -9.73
CA ALA A 174 11.14 -14.41 -10.66
C ALA A 174 11.83 -13.12 -11.10
N GLU A 175 11.80 -12.80 -12.40
CA GLU A 175 12.63 -11.73 -12.98
C GLU A 175 12.46 -10.37 -12.28
N GLY A 176 11.21 -9.95 -12.03
CA GLY A 176 10.94 -8.70 -11.31
C GLY A 176 11.45 -8.72 -9.87
N VAL A 177 11.28 -9.85 -9.17
CA VAL A 177 11.72 -9.99 -7.77
C VAL A 177 13.24 -10.00 -7.68
N ALA A 178 13.91 -10.70 -8.58
CA ALA A 178 15.37 -10.76 -8.62
C ALA A 178 16.01 -9.39 -8.91
N LYS A 179 15.32 -8.55 -9.69
CA LYS A 179 15.79 -7.20 -10.05
C LYS A 179 15.53 -6.17 -8.95
N ALA A 180 14.36 -6.20 -8.34
CA ALA A 180 13.93 -5.16 -7.40
C ALA A 180 14.14 -5.54 -5.92
N GLY A 181 14.11 -6.84 -5.58
CA GLY A 181 14.04 -7.31 -4.21
C GLY A 181 15.40 -7.55 -3.56
N ARG A 182 15.58 -7.02 -2.35
CA ARG A 182 16.73 -7.27 -1.48
C ARG A 182 16.36 -8.29 -0.40
N VAL A 183 16.86 -9.52 -0.51
CA VAL A 183 16.52 -10.60 0.43
C VAL A 183 17.23 -10.40 1.77
N LEU A 184 16.45 -10.37 2.84
CA LEU A 184 16.92 -10.15 4.22
C LEU A 184 17.03 -11.45 5.01
N ILE A 185 16.04 -12.33 4.82
CA ILE A 185 15.86 -13.55 5.60
C ILE A 185 15.50 -14.70 4.67
N ARG A 186 16.13 -15.86 4.86
CA ARG A 186 15.84 -17.09 4.14
C ARG A 186 15.35 -18.20 5.07
N ALA A 187 14.42 -19.02 4.59
CA ALA A 187 14.14 -20.31 5.20
C ALA A 187 15.35 -21.25 5.06
N THR A 188 15.44 -22.29 5.88
CA THR A 188 16.51 -23.31 5.77
C THR A 188 16.56 -23.98 4.39
N GLY A 189 15.41 -24.08 3.69
CA GLY A 189 15.33 -24.55 2.30
C GLY A 189 15.84 -23.55 1.25
N GLY A 190 16.38 -22.40 1.65
CA GLY A 190 16.95 -21.38 0.78
C GLY A 190 15.94 -20.38 0.21
N GLN A 191 14.63 -20.60 0.38
CA GLN A 191 13.59 -19.67 -0.10
C GLN A 191 13.60 -18.36 0.69
N ALA A 192 13.33 -17.24 0.02
CA ALA A 192 13.24 -15.93 0.67
C ALA A 192 11.95 -15.81 1.49
N VAL A 193 12.06 -15.37 2.74
CA VAL A 193 10.90 -15.15 3.65
C VAL A 193 10.84 -13.73 4.19
N GLY A 194 11.93 -12.97 4.09
CA GLY A 194 11.97 -11.55 4.33
C GLY A 194 12.69 -10.85 3.18
N ILE A 195 12.10 -9.80 2.63
CA ILE A 195 12.56 -9.11 1.44
C ILE A 195 12.17 -7.64 1.51
N ASP A 196 13.06 -6.74 1.11
CA ASP A 196 12.80 -5.32 0.94
C ASP A 196 12.66 -5.00 -0.55
N PHE A 197 11.65 -4.21 -0.92
CA PHE A 197 11.45 -3.69 -2.26
C PHE A 197 11.39 -2.16 -2.24
N PRO A 198 12.17 -1.47 -3.08
CA PRO A 198 11.91 -0.07 -3.39
C PRO A 198 10.63 0.02 -4.22
N VAL A 199 9.68 0.84 -3.79
CA VAL A 199 8.39 1.05 -4.47
C VAL A 199 8.06 2.54 -4.44
N LEU A 200 7.91 3.13 -5.63
CA LEU A 200 7.82 4.58 -5.78
C LEU A 200 9.04 5.26 -5.13
N ASN A 201 8.85 6.27 -4.28
CA ASN A 201 9.92 6.92 -3.53
C ASN A 201 10.17 6.28 -2.14
N GLY A 202 9.46 5.20 -1.82
CA GLY A 202 9.46 4.55 -0.50
C GLY A 202 9.88 3.08 -0.55
N HIS A 203 9.55 2.34 0.51
CA HIS A 203 9.96 0.93 0.68
C HIS A 203 8.82 0.04 1.18
N LEU A 204 8.74 -1.17 0.64
CA LEU A 204 7.96 -2.28 1.19
C LEU A 204 8.89 -3.33 1.78
N VAL A 205 8.92 -3.44 3.10
CA VAL A 205 9.75 -4.41 3.81
C VAL A 205 8.87 -5.56 4.29
N PHE A 206 8.99 -6.72 3.68
CA PHE A 206 8.26 -7.91 4.08
C PHE A 206 9.05 -8.70 5.13
N LEU A 207 8.40 -9.03 6.24
CA LEU A 207 8.91 -9.94 7.26
C LEU A 207 7.91 -11.07 7.54
N PRO A 208 8.36 -12.24 8.04
CA PRO A 208 7.46 -13.26 8.53
C PRO A 208 6.76 -12.79 9.80
N SER A 209 5.49 -13.17 9.99
CA SER A 209 4.74 -12.83 11.20
C SER A 209 5.26 -13.60 12.43
N PRO A 210 5.21 -13.00 13.64
CA PRO A 210 5.38 -13.75 14.87
C PRO A 210 4.21 -14.72 15.07
N LYS A 211 4.45 -15.84 15.77
CA LYS A 211 3.39 -16.73 16.23
C LYS A 211 2.44 -15.95 17.15
N ALA A 212 1.13 -16.13 16.96
CA ALA A 212 0.06 -15.44 17.69
C ALA A 212 -0.02 -15.75 19.22
N SER A 213 1.00 -16.39 19.79
CA SER A 213 0.98 -16.89 21.17
C SER A 213 2.34 -16.72 21.81
N SER A 214 2.66 -15.49 22.23
CA SER A 214 3.74 -15.25 23.19
C SER A 214 3.23 -14.36 24.32
N ALA A 215 2.99 -14.96 25.48
CA ALA A 215 2.75 -14.26 26.74
C ALA A 215 3.99 -13.43 27.11
N GLY A 216 3.83 -12.13 27.40
CA GLY A 216 4.90 -11.23 27.84
C GLY A 216 4.79 -9.79 27.30
N ASN A 217 5.84 -8.97 27.51
CA ASN A 217 5.99 -7.58 27.02
C ASN A 217 6.29 -7.49 25.50
N PHE A 218 5.84 -8.49 24.73
CA PHE A 218 6.08 -8.60 23.29
C PHE A 218 5.65 -7.35 22.49
N PRO A 219 4.47 -6.74 22.77
CA PRO A 219 4.04 -5.55 22.04
C PRO A 219 4.90 -4.30 22.30
N ASP A 220 5.54 -4.20 23.48
CA ASP A 220 6.39 -3.06 23.85
C ASP A 220 7.75 -3.14 23.15
N GLN A 221 8.39 -4.31 23.20
CA GLN A 221 9.69 -4.55 22.56
C GLN A 221 9.60 -4.46 21.03
N LEU A 222 8.53 -5.02 20.45
CA LEU A 222 8.29 -4.93 19.02
C LEU A 222 8.05 -3.47 18.59
N GLY A 223 7.24 -2.73 19.36
CA GLY A 223 6.99 -1.31 19.10
C GLY A 223 8.28 -0.48 19.08
N ALA A 224 9.15 -0.65 20.08
CA ALA A 224 10.44 0.04 20.13
C ALA A 224 11.36 -0.33 18.95
N ALA A 225 11.51 -1.63 18.66
CA ALA A 225 12.37 -2.09 17.56
C ALA A 225 11.89 -1.61 16.19
N VAL A 226 10.57 -1.55 15.97
CA VAL A 226 9.98 -0.99 14.74
C VAL A 226 10.30 0.48 14.62
N MET A 227 10.16 1.26 15.69
CA MET A 227 10.46 2.70 15.66
C MET A 227 11.91 2.95 15.28
N GLU A 228 12.85 2.28 15.94
CA GLU A 228 14.27 2.41 15.65
C GLU A 228 14.59 2.00 14.19
N ALA A 229 14.04 0.89 13.71
CA ALA A 229 14.26 0.43 12.33
C ALA A 229 13.70 1.41 11.29
N MET A 230 12.54 2.01 11.56
CA MET A 230 11.92 3.02 10.69
C MET A 230 12.72 4.33 10.68
N GLN A 231 13.24 4.76 11.83
CA GLN A 231 14.09 5.96 11.91
C GLN A 231 15.37 5.78 11.08
N ASP A 232 16.04 4.64 11.25
CA ASP A 232 17.25 4.29 10.51
C ASP A 232 16.98 4.19 9.01
N GLN A 233 15.87 3.55 8.59
CA GLN A 233 15.51 3.42 7.19
C GLN A 233 15.21 4.77 6.53
N LEU A 234 14.52 5.67 7.24
CA LEU A 234 14.19 7.01 6.74
C LEU A 234 15.39 7.97 6.81
N GLY A 235 16.53 7.55 7.37
CA GLY A 235 17.72 8.37 7.54
C GLY A 235 17.48 9.60 8.43
N ARG A 236 16.49 9.54 9.34
CA ARG A 236 16.18 10.64 10.25
C ARG A 236 16.99 10.47 11.52
N PRO A 237 17.84 11.45 11.91
CA PRO A 237 18.59 11.35 13.15
C PRO A 237 17.65 11.36 14.37
N ASP A 238 18.08 10.68 15.45
CA ASP A 238 17.35 10.52 16.72
C ASP A 238 17.10 11.84 17.47
N GLU A 239 17.86 12.89 17.16
CA GLU A 239 17.79 14.17 17.86
C GLU A 239 17.09 15.24 17.04
N ASP A 240 16.30 16.08 17.74
CA ASP A 240 15.80 17.33 17.17
C ASP A 240 16.98 18.09 16.55
N PRO A 241 16.86 18.56 15.29
CA PRO A 241 17.91 19.37 14.71
C PRO A 241 18.19 20.53 15.66
N PRO A 242 19.47 20.75 16.04
CA PRO A 242 19.80 21.80 16.98
C PRO A 242 19.26 23.13 16.46
N ARG A 243 18.82 24.05 17.33
CA ARG A 243 18.04 25.23 16.93
C ARG A 243 18.65 26.02 15.76
N TRP A 244 19.98 26.10 15.71
CA TRP A 244 20.74 26.75 14.64
C TRP A 244 20.58 26.10 13.27
N ALA A 245 20.26 24.81 13.17
CA ALA A 245 20.06 24.11 11.90
C ALA A 245 18.83 24.63 11.13
N ASN A 246 17.86 25.24 11.82
CA ASN A 246 16.74 25.94 11.17
C ASN A 246 17.09 27.39 10.80
N GLU A 247 18.16 27.95 11.38
CA GLU A 247 18.62 29.32 11.11
C GLU A 247 19.53 29.37 9.89
N PHE A 248 20.21 28.27 9.56
CA PHE A 248 21.16 28.18 8.45
C PHE A 248 20.75 27.10 7.45
N ALA A 249 20.10 27.51 6.37
CA ALA A 249 19.89 26.66 5.20
C ALA A 249 21.26 26.41 4.51
N PRO A 250 21.63 25.15 4.21
CA PRO A 250 22.82 24.87 3.42
C PRO A 250 22.77 25.61 2.07
N PRO A 251 23.89 26.20 1.59
CA PRO A 251 23.92 26.85 0.29
C PRO A 251 23.40 25.92 -0.82
N GLY A 252 22.51 26.42 -1.67
CA GLY A 252 21.91 25.68 -2.78
C GLY A 252 20.74 24.76 -2.44
N ILE A 253 20.34 24.66 -1.16
CA ILE A 253 19.16 23.84 -0.80
C ILE A 253 17.86 24.42 -1.34
N GLU A 254 17.72 25.75 -1.34
CA GLU A 254 16.57 26.45 -1.91
C GLU A 254 16.52 26.29 -3.43
N ASP A 255 17.68 26.34 -4.10
CA ASP A 255 17.76 26.10 -5.55
C ASP A 255 17.30 24.69 -5.90
N ARG A 256 17.77 23.67 -5.15
CA ARG A 256 17.31 22.28 -5.34
C ARG A 256 15.83 22.08 -4.99
N ARG A 257 15.31 22.76 -3.96
CA ARG A 257 13.88 22.73 -3.63
C ARG A 257 13.04 23.30 -4.77
N ASN A 258 13.47 24.42 -5.33
CA ASN A 258 12.83 25.03 -6.48
C ASN A 258 12.92 24.14 -7.73
N GLU A 259 14.04 23.46 -7.94
CA GLU A 259 14.22 22.49 -9.03
C GLU A 259 13.26 21.30 -8.88
N VAL A 260 13.14 20.72 -7.68
CA VAL A 260 12.17 19.65 -7.39
C VAL A 260 10.74 20.12 -7.59
N GLN A 261 10.39 21.34 -7.14
CA GLN A 261 9.06 21.89 -7.36
C GLN A 261 8.73 22.09 -8.86
N ARG A 262 9.70 22.55 -9.66
CA ARG A 262 9.53 22.65 -11.12
C ARG A 262 9.35 21.29 -11.77
N ALA A 263 10.20 20.33 -11.42
CA ALA A 263 10.09 18.97 -11.95
C ALA A 263 8.75 18.31 -11.62
N ARG A 264 8.19 18.57 -10.42
CA ARG A 264 6.84 18.12 -10.05
C ARG A 264 5.74 18.80 -10.88
N ALA A 265 5.81 20.11 -11.06
CA ALA A 265 4.86 20.82 -11.90
C ALA A 265 4.89 20.33 -13.36
N ASP A 266 6.09 20.03 -13.88
CA ASP A 266 6.27 19.49 -15.22
C ASP A 266 5.68 18.06 -15.33
N LEU A 267 5.86 17.22 -14.30
CA LEU A 267 5.25 15.89 -14.21
C LEU A 267 3.72 15.97 -14.21
N ASP A 268 3.14 16.82 -13.36
CA ASP A 268 1.69 17.01 -13.26
C ASP A 268 1.11 17.48 -14.60
N GLN A 269 1.79 18.39 -15.28
CA GLN A 269 1.40 18.85 -16.62
C GLN A 269 1.48 17.74 -17.66
N ALA A 270 2.54 16.92 -17.64
CA ALA A 270 2.69 15.81 -18.56
C ALA A 270 1.63 14.73 -18.33
N GLN A 271 1.29 14.44 -17.06
CA GLN A 271 0.25 13.48 -16.70
C GLN A 271 -1.14 13.97 -17.17
N ALA A 272 -1.46 15.25 -16.94
CA ALA A 272 -2.72 15.83 -17.43
C ALA A 272 -2.82 15.78 -18.98
N ALA A 273 -1.72 16.03 -19.69
CA ALA A 273 -1.68 15.92 -21.14
C ALA A 273 -1.87 14.46 -21.63
N LEU A 274 -1.29 13.50 -20.92
CA LEU A 274 -1.48 12.07 -21.20
C LEU A 274 -2.93 11.65 -21.01
N ASP A 275 -3.56 12.07 -19.91
CA ASP A 275 -4.95 11.73 -19.59
C ASP A 275 -5.92 12.29 -20.66
N GLU A 276 -5.69 13.52 -21.12
CA GLU A 276 -6.48 14.12 -22.22
C GLU A 276 -6.27 13.39 -23.54
N ALA A 277 -5.03 13.01 -23.87
CA ALA A 277 -4.72 12.23 -25.07
C ALA A 277 -5.38 10.83 -25.03
N GLN A 278 -5.36 10.17 -23.88
CA GLN A 278 -6.03 8.88 -23.68
C GLN A 278 -7.55 8.99 -23.77
N LYS A 279 -8.13 10.12 -23.33
CA LYS A 279 -9.56 10.39 -23.51
C LYS A 279 -9.90 10.56 -24.99
N GLY A 280 -9.12 11.36 -25.73
CA GLY A 280 -9.28 11.52 -27.18
C GLY A 280 -9.18 10.19 -27.93
N LEU A 281 -8.18 9.36 -27.60
CA LEU A 281 -8.02 8.03 -28.19
C LEU A 281 -9.25 7.13 -27.94
N ARG A 282 -9.76 7.10 -26.69
CA ARG A 282 -10.96 6.31 -26.37
C ARG A 282 -12.19 6.77 -27.13
N GLU A 283 -12.35 8.08 -27.33
CA GLU A 283 -13.44 8.64 -28.14
C GLU A 283 -13.33 8.19 -29.61
N GLU A 284 -12.12 8.22 -30.19
CA GLU A 284 -11.87 7.75 -31.55
C GLU A 284 -12.06 6.24 -31.71
N GLU A 285 -11.58 5.43 -30.75
CA GLU A 285 -11.77 3.98 -30.76
C GLU A 285 -13.24 3.60 -30.63
N TYR A 286 -14.00 4.31 -29.80
CA TYR A 286 -15.45 4.13 -29.68
C TYR A 286 -16.16 4.40 -31.01
N LEU A 287 -15.81 5.48 -31.70
CA LEU A 287 -16.35 5.80 -33.03
C LEU A 287 -15.96 4.75 -34.09
N ARG A 288 -14.71 4.27 -34.05
CA ARG A 288 -14.22 3.22 -34.94
C ARG A 288 -15.01 1.92 -34.74
N ASP A 289 -15.17 1.49 -33.50
CA ASP A 289 -15.84 0.23 -33.17
C ASP A 289 -17.34 0.26 -33.53
N ALA A 290 -17.96 1.44 -33.51
CA ALA A 290 -19.33 1.65 -33.97
C ALA A 290 -19.53 1.40 -35.48
N LEU A 291 -18.48 1.53 -36.31
CA LEU A 291 -18.58 1.35 -37.77
C LEU A 291 -18.85 -0.11 -38.17
N TRP A 292 -18.46 -1.08 -37.35
CA TRP A 292 -18.61 -2.51 -37.65
C TRP A 292 -19.39 -3.29 -36.59
N ALA A 293 -19.86 -2.64 -35.53
CA ALA A 293 -20.72 -3.27 -34.54
C ALA A 293 -22.03 -3.73 -35.17
N ALA A 294 -22.16 -5.05 -35.39
CA ALA A 294 -23.35 -5.66 -35.93
C ALA A 294 -24.43 -5.79 -34.85
N GLY A 295 -25.31 -4.79 -34.76
CA GLY A 295 -26.53 -4.85 -33.95
C GLY A 295 -27.08 -3.48 -33.56
N ASP A 296 -28.42 -3.34 -33.58
CA ASP A 296 -29.13 -2.09 -33.23
C ASP A 296 -28.75 -1.53 -31.85
N ALA A 297 -28.39 -2.39 -30.90
CA ALA A 297 -28.02 -2.02 -29.54
C ALA A 297 -26.71 -1.22 -29.46
N ALA A 298 -25.80 -1.39 -30.41
CA ALA A 298 -24.50 -0.70 -30.45
C ALA A 298 -24.51 0.48 -31.42
N LEU A 299 -25.29 0.39 -32.51
CA LEU A 299 -25.34 1.41 -33.55
C LEU A 299 -26.06 2.68 -33.10
N LEU A 300 -27.16 2.54 -32.35
CA LEU A 300 -27.98 3.69 -31.93
C LEU A 300 -27.21 4.64 -31.00
N PRO A 301 -26.57 4.21 -29.89
CA PRO A 301 -25.80 5.11 -29.03
C PRO A 301 -24.67 5.84 -29.76
N ALA A 302 -23.99 5.15 -30.68
CA ALA A 302 -22.92 5.75 -31.47
C ALA A 302 -23.44 6.77 -32.49
N ALA A 303 -24.51 6.46 -33.21
CA ALA A 303 -25.16 7.39 -34.14
C ALA A 303 -25.68 8.65 -33.41
N LEU A 304 -26.24 8.46 -32.21
CA LEU A 304 -26.65 9.54 -31.32
C LEU A 304 -25.44 10.42 -30.95
N LYS A 305 -24.32 9.81 -30.53
CA LYS A 305 -23.10 10.54 -30.18
C LYS A 305 -22.50 11.29 -31.37
N CYS A 306 -22.47 10.69 -32.56
CA CYS A 306 -22.07 11.37 -33.80
C CYS A 306 -22.97 12.58 -34.09
N GLY A 307 -24.28 12.43 -33.89
CA GLY A 307 -25.25 13.51 -33.99
C GLY A 307 -24.93 14.68 -33.05
N GLU A 308 -24.60 14.41 -31.79
CA GLU A 308 -24.15 15.43 -30.83
C GLU A 308 -22.87 16.14 -31.29
N ILE A 309 -21.86 15.39 -31.73
CA ILE A 309 -20.56 15.95 -32.16
C ILE A 309 -20.72 16.90 -33.34
N ILE A 310 -21.59 16.58 -34.30
CA ILE A 310 -21.87 17.44 -35.47
C ILE A 310 -22.92 18.53 -35.17
N GLY A 311 -23.39 18.67 -33.92
CA GLY A 311 -24.21 19.77 -33.44
C GLY A 311 -25.73 19.54 -33.42
N PHE A 312 -26.21 18.31 -33.62
CA PHE A 312 -27.63 17.99 -33.43
C PHE A 312 -27.97 17.86 -31.95
N ARG A 313 -29.15 18.36 -31.57
CA ARG A 313 -29.76 18.09 -30.26
C ARG A 313 -30.66 16.87 -30.39
N ILE A 314 -30.35 15.85 -29.60
CA ILE A 314 -31.14 14.62 -29.55
C ILE A 314 -32.36 14.86 -28.66
N ALA A 315 -33.55 14.71 -29.22
CA ALA A 315 -34.78 14.68 -28.44
C ALA A 315 -34.84 13.34 -27.67
N ARG A 316 -34.88 13.42 -26.34
CA ARG A 316 -35.15 12.27 -25.47
C ARG A 316 -36.62 11.91 -25.48
#